data_AF-A0A6A4P050-F1
#
_entry.id   AF-A0A6A4P050-F1
#
_cell.length_a   1.000
_cell.length_b   1.000
_cell.length_c   1.000
_cell.angle_alpha   90.00
_cell.angle_beta   90.00
_cell.angle_gamma   90.00
#
_symmetry.space_group_name_H-M   'P 1'
#
loop_
_entity.id
_entity.type
_entity.pdbx_description
1 polymer ?
#
loop_
_entity_poly.entity_id
_entity_poly.type
_entity_poly.pdbx_seq_one_letter_code
_entity_poly.pdbx_strand_id
1 'polypeptide(L)'
;MTRLGSYIVYAPINVDDLSMTIRGHDSSKVFLLPSGITISELPEPSVEEASSSRNHGATKGSLITVALQIEISSAAINSDSVEAAKALVISTMLKIKDGLNFCDLV
;
A
#
# COMPACT_ATOMS: atom_id res chain seq x y z
N MET A 1 19.69 11.94 12.00
CA MET A 1 19.00 11.55 10.76
C MET A 1 18.54 10.11 10.91
N THR A 2 17.31 9.88 11.36
CA THR A 2 16.76 8.52 11.55
C THR A 2 16.58 7.89 10.18
N ARG A 3 17.23 6.74 9.95
CA ARG A 3 16.98 5.94 8.74
C ARG A 3 15.66 5.19 8.94
N LEU A 4 14.60 5.70 8.34
CA LEU A 4 13.45 4.87 8.03
C LEU A 4 13.76 4.14 6.74
N GLY A 5 13.80 2.82 6.84
CA GLY A 5 14.00 1.97 5.70
C GLY A 5 13.25 0.68 5.92
N SER A 6 12.14 0.52 5.20
CA SER A 6 11.70 -0.79 4.77
C SER A 6 10.75 -0.63 3.58
N TYR A 7 11.11 -1.28 2.48
CA TYR A 7 10.35 -1.35 1.24
C TYR A 7 10.03 -2.84 1.05
N ILE A 8 8.75 -3.22 1.19
CA ILE A 8 8.30 -4.59 0.88
C ILE A 8 7.56 -4.50 -0.45
N VAL A 9 8.26 -4.86 -1.53
CA VAL A 9 7.64 -5.06 -2.85
C VAL A 9 7.28 -6.53 -2.93
N TYR A 10 5.98 -6.80 -2.97
CA TYR A 10 5.47 -8.14 -3.19
C TYR A 10 4.60 -8.09 -4.44
N ALA A 11 5.07 -8.74 -5.50
CA ALA A 11 4.25 -9.03 -6.66
C ALA A 11 3.72 -10.47 -6.49
N PRO A 12 2.45 -10.66 -6.06
CA PRO A 12 1.85 -11.99 -6.10
C PRO A 12 1.84 -12.47 -7.55
N ILE A 13 2.59 -13.53 -7.82
CA ILE A 13 2.65 -14.16 -9.13
C ILE A 13 2.09 -15.57 -9.03
N ASN A 14 1.13 -15.90 -9.89
CA ASN A 14 0.71 -17.27 -10.05
C ASN A 14 1.86 -18.04 -10.72
N VAL A 15 2.47 -18.96 -9.97
CA VAL A 15 3.64 -19.74 -10.43
C VAL A 15 3.27 -20.62 -11.62
N ASP A 16 2.04 -21.13 -11.68
CA ASP A 16 1.58 -21.97 -12.79
C ASP A 16 1.44 -21.14 -14.07
N ASP A 17 0.81 -19.97 -14.00
CA ASP A 17 0.69 -19.05 -15.14
C ASP A 17 2.07 -18.55 -15.61
N LEU A 18 2.97 -18.27 -14.66
CA LEU A 18 4.37 -17.90 -14.94
C LEU A 18 5.12 -19.02 -15.67
N SER A 19 4.98 -20.26 -15.19
CA SER A 19 5.64 -21.42 -15.81
C SER A 19 5.16 -21.63 -17.26
N MET A 20 3.87 -21.39 -17.52
CA MET A 20 3.29 -21.49 -18.85
C MET A 20 3.85 -20.41 -19.78
N THR A 21 3.98 -19.19 -19.27
CA THR A 21 4.57 -18.05 -19.99
C THR A 21 6.05 -18.27 -20.32
N ILE A 22 6.85 -18.79 -19.37
CA ILE A 22 8.27 -19.12 -19.61
C ILE A 22 8.43 -20.17 -20.73
N ARG A 23 7.44 -21.06 -20.87
CA ARG A 23 7.39 -22.07 -21.94
C ARG A 23 6.92 -21.52 -23.28
N GLY A 24 6.74 -20.20 -23.41
CA GLY A 24 6.34 -19.52 -24.64
C GLY A 24 4.83 -19.53 -24.90
N HIS A 25 4.03 -19.82 -23.88
CA HIS A 25 2.57 -19.68 -23.97
C HIS A 25 2.13 -18.22 -23.75
N ASP A 26 0.83 -17.96 -23.87
CA ASP A 26 0.22 -16.63 -23.71
C ASP A 26 0.60 -15.94 -22.38
N SER A 27 1.34 -14.83 -22.49
CA SER A 27 1.83 -14.03 -21.37
C SER A 27 0.80 -13.01 -20.86
N SER A 28 -0.37 -12.90 -21.51
CA SER A 28 -1.42 -11.97 -21.10
C SER A 28 -2.05 -12.29 -19.74
N LYS A 29 -1.69 -13.42 -19.13
CA LYS A 29 -2.16 -13.86 -17.82
C LYS A 29 -1.14 -13.69 -16.70
N VAL A 30 0.10 -13.31 -17.02
CA VAL A 30 1.17 -13.12 -16.04
C VAL A 30 1.36 -11.63 -15.77
N PHE A 31 0.78 -11.20 -14.66
CA PHE A 31 0.85 -9.81 -14.23
C PHE A 31 1.93 -9.64 -13.16
N LEU A 32 3.12 -9.23 -13.61
CA LEU A 32 4.20 -8.72 -12.76
C LEU A 32 3.87 -7.30 -12.32
N LEU A 33 2.88 -7.15 -11.45
CA LEU A 33 2.49 -5.82 -11.03
C LEU A 33 3.22 -5.44 -9.75
N PRO A 34 3.94 -4.31 -9.72
CA PRO A 34 4.50 -3.79 -8.49
C PRO A 34 3.36 -3.41 -7.54
N SER A 35 3.18 -4.22 -6.50
CA SER A 35 2.37 -3.86 -5.34
C SER A 35 3.25 -3.86 -4.10
N GLY A 36 2.98 -2.98 -3.15
CA GLY A 36 3.81 -2.87 -1.97
C GLY A 36 3.44 -1.72 -1.05
N ILE A 37 4.21 -1.60 0.02
CA ILE A 37 4.07 -0.53 1.01
C ILE A 37 5.42 0.08 1.37
N THR A 38 5.40 1.37 1.69
CA THR A 38 6.53 2.07 2.34
C THR A 38 6.03 2.78 3.59
N ILE A 39 6.87 2.81 4.63
CA ILE A 39 6.61 3.50 5.88
C ILE A 39 7.68 4.58 6.04
N SER A 40 7.22 5.83 6.11
CA SER A 40 8.04 7.04 6.22
C SER A 40 7.66 7.82 7.47
N GLU A 41 8.50 8.74 7.91
CA GLU A 41 8.23 9.58 9.10
C GLU A 41 7.26 10.65 8.65
N LEU A 42 6.23 10.91 9.44
CA LEU A 42 5.41 12.08 9.20
C LEU A 42 6.27 13.32 9.55
N PRO A 43 6.44 14.29 8.62
CA PRO A 43 7.15 15.52 8.96
C PRO A 43 6.44 16.21 10.12
N GLU A 44 7.20 16.59 11.15
CA GLU A 44 6.68 17.45 12.21
C GLU A 44 6.20 18.77 11.58
N PRO A 45 5.04 19.33 11.98
CA PRO A 45 4.69 20.68 11.58
C PRO A 45 5.80 21.61 12.07
N SER A 46 6.39 22.40 11.17
CA SER A 46 7.37 23.42 11.53
C SER A 46 6.68 24.44 12.41
N VAL A 47 6.84 24.30 13.73
CA VAL A 47 6.32 25.23 14.72
C VAL A 47 7.20 26.48 14.68
N GLU A 48 6.98 27.32 13.67
CA GLU A 48 7.34 28.74 13.75
C GLU A 48 6.22 29.49 14.50
N GLU A 49 5.85 29.03 15.68
CA GLU A 49 5.11 29.85 16.64
C GLU A 49 5.76 29.69 18.02
N ALA A 50 6.51 30.74 18.35
CA ALA A 50 7.01 31.00 19.67
C ALA A 50 5.85 31.12 20.66
N SER A 51 5.83 30.30 21.70
CA SER A 51 5.83 30.77 23.10
C SER A 51 5.36 29.67 24.05
N SER A 52 6.20 29.45 25.06
CA SER A 52 5.88 29.07 26.44
C SER A 52 4.75 28.06 26.69
N SER A 53 5.18 26.94 27.29
CA SER A 53 4.39 26.04 28.13
C SER A 53 3.37 25.14 27.40
N ARG A 54 3.86 24.01 26.91
CA ARG A 54 3.40 22.69 27.39
C ARG A 54 4.26 21.61 26.75
N ASN A 55 4.97 20.93 27.63
CA ASN A 55 5.62 19.65 27.38
C ASN A 55 4.52 18.61 27.11
N HIS A 56 3.94 18.62 25.92
CA HIS A 56 3.11 17.52 25.41
C HIS A 56 3.94 16.90 24.31
N GLY A 57 4.57 15.77 24.63
CA GLY A 57 5.51 15.10 23.75
C GLY A 57 4.95 15.02 22.34
N ALA A 58 5.65 15.64 21.39
CA ALA A 58 5.30 15.56 19.99
C ALA A 58 5.23 14.08 19.61
N THR A 59 4.01 13.59 19.38
CA THR A 59 3.78 12.22 18.96
C THR A 59 4.26 12.09 17.53
N LYS A 60 5.50 11.61 17.37
CA LYS A 60 6.11 11.39 16.07
C LYS A 60 5.34 10.28 15.33
N GLY A 61 4.58 10.65 14.31
CA GLY A 61 3.77 9.74 13.50
C GLY A 61 4.55 9.07 12.36
N SER A 62 3.95 8.07 11.73
CA SER A 62 4.45 7.46 10.49
C SER A 62 3.42 7.58 9.37
N LEU A 63 3.88 7.88 8.16
CA LEU A 63 3.11 7.89 6.93
C LEU A 63 3.29 6.56 6.21
N ILE A 64 2.18 5.90 5.87
CA ILE A 64 2.20 4.69 5.03
C ILE A 64 1.77 5.07 3.63
N THR A 65 2.56 4.70 2.64
CA THR A 65 2.17 4.79 1.23
C THR A 65 2.00 3.39 0.67
N VAL A 66 0.86 3.14 0.04
CA VAL A 66 0.50 1.85 -0.56
C VAL A 66 0.52 2.02 -2.08
N ALA A 67 1.26 1.14 -2.77
CA ALA A 67 1.25 1.02 -4.21
C ALA A 67 0.45 -0.23 -4.61
N LEU A 68 -0.54 -0.05 -5.48
CA LEU A 68 -1.39 -1.12 -6.00
C LEU A 68 -1.53 -0.94 -7.50
N GLN A 69 -1.49 -2.04 -8.23
CA GLN A 69 -1.96 -2.07 -9.59
C GLN A 69 -3.21 -2.95 -9.65
N ILE A 70 -4.25 -2.42 -10.28
CA ILE A 70 -5.51 -3.12 -10.51
C ILE A 70 -5.70 -3.15 -12.02
N GLU A 71 -5.67 -4.34 -12.57
CA GLU A 71 -5.95 -4.54 -13.98
C GLU A 71 -7.41 -4.94 -14.16
N ILE A 72 -8.10 -4.26 -15.06
CA ILE A 72 -9.50 -4.52 -15.40
C ILE A 72 -9.56 -4.63 -16.91
N SER A 73 -10.13 -5.72 -17.43
CA SER A 73 -10.30 -5.89 -18.87
C SER A 73 -11.30 -4.86 -19.39
N SER A 74 -11.02 -4.27 -20.55
CA SER A 74 -11.86 -3.22 -21.15
C SER A 74 -13.29 -3.70 -21.48
N ALA A 75 -13.46 -5.01 -21.72
CA ALA A 75 -14.76 -5.63 -21.93
C ALA A 75 -15.60 -5.78 -20.65
N ALA A 76 -14.99 -5.62 -19.47
CA ALA A 76 -15.62 -5.81 -18.16
C ALA A 76 -15.71 -4.52 -17.33
N ILE A 77 -15.39 -3.35 -17.89
CA ILE A 77 -15.52 -2.07 -17.20
C ILE A 77 -17.01 -1.72 -17.06
N ASN A 78 -17.56 -1.96 -15.88
CA ASN A 78 -18.91 -1.61 -15.46
C ASN A 78 -18.91 -1.13 -13.98
N SER A 79 -20.08 -0.72 -13.46
CA SER A 79 -20.21 -0.29 -12.05
C SER A 79 -19.70 -1.31 -11.04
N ASP A 80 -19.91 -2.59 -11.34
CA ASP A 80 -19.58 -3.70 -10.44
C ASP A 80 -18.06 -3.91 -10.39
N SER A 81 -17.36 -3.75 -11.51
CA SER A 81 -15.90 -3.81 -11.58
C SER A 81 -15.23 -2.67 -10.79
N VAL A 82 -15.83 -1.48 -10.80
CA VAL A 82 -15.34 -0.33 -10.01
C VAL A 82 -15.55 -0.60 -8.52
N GLU A 83 -16.69 -1.15 -8.13
CA GLU A 83 -16.96 -1.48 -6.73
C GLU A 83 -16.05 -2.62 -6.23
N ALA A 84 -15.78 -3.62 -7.07
CA ALA A 84 -14.83 -4.68 -6.76
C ALA A 84 -13.39 -4.14 -6.59
N ALA A 85 -12.95 -3.22 -7.45
CA ALA A 85 -11.65 -2.55 -7.32
C ALA A 85 -11.56 -1.74 -6.01
N LYS A 86 -12.61 -0.99 -5.67
CA LYS A 86 -12.69 -0.24 -4.40
C LYS A 86 -12.64 -1.17 -3.20
N ALA A 87 -13.41 -2.27 -3.22
CA ALA A 87 -13.40 -3.27 -2.16
C ALA A 87 -12.01 -3.90 -2.00
N LEU A 88 -11.27 -4.14 -3.08
CA LEU A 88 -9.90 -4.65 -3.05
C LEU A 88 -8.93 -3.67 -2.38
N VAL A 89 -9.02 -2.38 -2.72
CA VAL A 89 -8.21 -1.33 -2.08
C VAL A 89 -8.50 -1.26 -0.57
N ILE A 90 -9.77 -1.19 -0.20
CA ILE A 90 -10.19 -1.12 1.21
C ILE A 90 -9.75 -2.36 1.98
N SER A 91 -9.97 -3.56 1.44
CA SER A 91 -9.56 -4.82 2.06
C SER A 91 -8.05 -4.88 2.28
N THR A 92 -7.28 -4.39 1.31
CA THR A 92 -5.82 -4.32 1.43
C THR A 92 -5.40 -3.38 2.56
N MET A 93 -6.01 -2.19 2.66
CA MET A 93 -5.73 -1.25 3.75
C MET A 93 -6.07 -1.84 5.13
N LEU A 94 -7.22 -2.52 5.25
CA LEU A 94 -7.62 -3.17 6.50
C LEU A 94 -6.64 -4.28 6.92
N LYS A 95 -6.17 -5.08 5.95
CA LYS A 95 -5.14 -6.12 6.21
C LYS A 95 -3.80 -5.54 6.63
N ILE A 96 -3.38 -4.44 6.02
CA ILE A 96 -2.17 -3.71 6.45
C ILE A 96 -2.37 -3.17 7.88
N LYS A 97 -3.55 -2.62 8.19
CA LYS A 97 -3.87 -2.11 9.52
C LYS A 97 -3.78 -3.20 10.59
N ASP A 98 -4.39 -4.34 10.31
CA ASP A 98 -4.39 -5.51 11.19
C ASP A 98 -2.99 -6.10 11.39
N GLY A 99 -2.25 -6.32 10.28
CA GLY A 99 -0.91 -6.90 10.32
C GLY A 99 0.16 -6.01 10.96
N LEU A 100 -0.05 -4.69 11.01
CA LEU A 100 0.82 -3.74 11.71
C LEU A 100 0.37 -3.49 13.17
N ASN A 101 -0.69 -4.17 13.63
CA ASN A 101 -1.26 -3.99 14.96
C ASN A 101 -1.49 -2.51 15.31
N PHE A 102 -1.97 -1.71 14.36
CA PHE A 102 -2.41 -0.36 14.70
C PHE A 102 -3.58 -0.50 15.67
N CYS A 103 -3.33 -0.25 16.96
CA CYS A 103 -4.39 0.02 17.91
C CYS A 103 -5.24 1.12 17.30
N ASP A 104 -6.55 0.88 17.17
CA ASP A 104 -7.47 1.89 16.65
C ASP A 104 -7.19 3.20 17.39
N LEU A 105 -6.81 4.23 16.63
CA LEU A 105 -6.67 5.58 17.14
C LEU A 105 -8.08 5.99 17.58
N VAL A 106 -8.31 5.98 18.90
CA VAL A 106 -9.51 6.51 19.55
C VAL A 106 -9.66 8.00 19.21
#